data_AF-A0A7X8HIN0-F1
#
_entry.id   AF-A0A7X8HIN0-F1
#
_cell.length_a   1.000
_cell.length_b   1.000
_cell.length_c   1.000
_cell.angle_alpha   90.00
_cell.angle_beta   90.00
_cell.angle_gamma   90.00
#
_symmetry.space_group_name_H-M   'P 1'
#
loop_
_entity.id
_entity.type
_entity.pdbx_description
1 polymer ?
#
loop_
_entity_poly.entity_id
_entity_poly.type
_entity_poly.pdbx_seq_one_letter_code
_entity_poly.pdbx_strand_id
1 'polypeptide(L)'
;QGITTEIMQVALAQAKEGRLHILGKMKEALEGSRTELSAFAPRMLTLKINPDKIRDVIGKGGATIRSLTEETGTQIDIGEDGTITISSADLDKAQEAERRIKELTAEVEVGQEYEGPVVRVLDFGAIVQVLPGKDGLLHISEIANYRINNINDVLAVGQQVRVKVIEADDKGRLRLSMKAIGGIEAQGGPQGPKDTKENE
;
A
#
# COMPACT_ATOMS: atom_id res chain seq x y z
N GLN A 1 65.31 -14.78 -4.74
CA GLN A 1 64.68 -15.85 -3.93
C GLN A 1 63.19 -15.56 -3.88
N GLY A 2 62.38 -16.39 -4.54
CA GLY A 2 60.93 -16.19 -4.62
C GLY A 2 60.22 -16.81 -3.42
N ILE A 3 59.03 -16.29 -3.12
CA ILE A 3 58.14 -16.87 -2.10
C ILE A 3 57.62 -18.20 -2.64
N THR A 4 57.96 -19.30 -1.98
CA THR A 4 57.45 -20.63 -2.32
C THR A 4 56.02 -20.79 -1.83
N THR A 5 55.25 -21.67 -2.46
CA THR A 5 53.86 -21.98 -2.08
C THR A 5 53.74 -22.45 -0.63
N GLU A 6 54.75 -23.17 -0.12
CA GLU A 6 54.83 -23.62 1.27
C GLU A 6 54.94 -22.43 2.25
N ILE A 7 55.80 -21.44 1.95
CA ILE A 7 55.94 -20.23 2.78
C ILE A 7 54.63 -19.44 2.76
N MET A 8 53.96 -19.37 1.60
CA MET A 8 52.66 -18.71 1.47
C MET A 8 51.58 -19.40 2.31
N GLN A 9 51.57 -20.73 2.35
CA GLN A 9 50.59 -21.53 3.07
C GLN A 9 50.74 -21.38 4.59
N VAL A 10 51.99 -21.38 5.09
CA VAL A 10 52.30 -21.09 6.50
C VAL A 10 51.91 -19.66 6.87
N ALA A 11 52.26 -18.68 6.01
CA ALA A 11 51.90 -17.29 6.24
C ALA A 11 50.37 -17.07 6.26
N LEU A 12 49.61 -17.72 5.37
CA LEU A 12 48.15 -17.66 5.35
C LEU A 12 47.52 -18.36 6.56
N ALA A 13 48.09 -19.46 7.04
CA ALA A 13 47.63 -20.13 8.26
C ALA A 13 47.80 -19.22 9.48
N GLN A 14 48.99 -18.61 9.62
CA GLN A 14 49.27 -17.64 10.67
C GLN A 14 48.37 -16.39 10.56
N ALA A 15 48.15 -15.88 9.34
CA ALA A 15 47.24 -14.76 9.10
C ALA A 15 45.79 -15.10 9.47
N LYS A 16 45.34 -16.34 9.23
CA LYS A 16 44.00 -16.81 9.59
C LYS A 16 43.83 -16.88 11.10
N GLU A 17 44.81 -17.40 11.84
CA GLU A 17 44.80 -17.39 13.31
C GLU A 17 44.77 -15.97 13.87
N GLY A 18 45.63 -15.08 13.36
CA GLY A 18 45.63 -13.67 13.75
C GLY A 18 44.29 -12.98 13.47
N ARG A 19 43.67 -13.24 12.31
CA ARG A 19 42.35 -12.72 11.96
C ARG A 19 41.27 -13.21 12.93
N LEU A 20 41.28 -14.50 13.27
CA LEU A 20 40.31 -15.07 14.22
C LEU A 20 40.48 -14.49 15.62
N HIS A 21 41.72 -14.27 16.06
CA HIS A 21 41.99 -13.61 17.33
C HIS A 21 41.42 -12.18 17.38
N ILE A 22 41.66 -11.38 16.33
CA ILE A 22 41.12 -10.02 16.20
C ILE A 22 39.59 -10.03 16.16
N LEU A 23 38.99 -10.92 15.36
CA LEU A 23 37.53 -11.07 15.29
C LEU A 23 36.92 -11.49 16.63
N GLY A 24 37.63 -12.32 17.42
CA GLY A 24 37.22 -12.68 18.78
C GLY A 24 37.15 -11.45 19.69
N LYS A 25 38.17 -10.59 19.67
CA LYS A 25 38.18 -9.32 20.42
C LYS A 25 37.14 -8.31 19.93
N MET A 26 36.86 -8.28 18.63
CA MET A 26 35.77 -7.47 18.08
C MET A 26 34.40 -7.97 18.55
N LYS A 27 34.21 -9.29 18.67
CA LYS A 27 32.97 -9.91 19.13
C LYS A 27 32.74 -9.73 20.63
N GLU A 28 33.80 -9.73 21.44
CA GLU A 28 33.72 -9.35 22.87
C GLU A 28 33.20 -7.91 23.06
N ALA A 29 33.51 -6.99 22.14
CA ALA A 29 33.08 -5.60 22.19
C ALA A 29 31.69 -5.36 21.56
N LEU A 30 31.26 -6.21 20.63
CA LEU A 30 30.00 -6.12 19.88
C LEU A 30 29.36 -7.50 19.75
N GLU A 31 28.35 -7.78 20.56
CA GLU A 31 27.62 -9.06 20.56
C GLU A 31 26.73 -9.28 19.31
N GLY A 32 26.52 -8.26 18.48
CA GLY A 32 25.77 -8.35 17.23
C GLY A 32 25.58 -7.02 16.51
N SER A 33 24.84 -7.03 15.40
CA SER A 33 24.33 -5.81 14.78
C SER A 33 23.35 -5.14 15.74
N ARG A 34 23.58 -3.86 16.08
CA ARG A 34 22.61 -3.08 16.88
C ARG A 34 21.27 -3.07 16.15
N THR A 35 20.26 -3.71 16.74
CA THR A 35 18.89 -3.77 16.22
C THR A 35 18.19 -2.42 16.32
N GLU A 36 18.62 -1.59 17.27
CA GLU A 36 18.09 -0.26 17.47
C GLU A 36 19.13 0.78 17.06
N LEU A 37 18.84 1.48 15.97
CA LEU A 37 19.60 2.67 15.55
C LEU A 37 19.50 3.74 16.64
N SER A 38 20.62 4.44 16.86
CA SER A 38 20.74 5.54 17.82
C SER A 38 19.57 6.53 17.70
N ALA A 39 19.08 7.05 18.83
CA ALA A 39 18.00 8.03 18.88
C ALA A 39 18.29 9.33 18.11
N PHE A 40 19.57 9.62 17.82
CA PHE A 40 20.02 10.78 17.05
C PHE A 40 20.44 10.43 15.62
N ALA A 41 20.47 9.15 15.26
CA ALA A 41 20.78 8.76 13.89
C ALA A 41 19.50 8.92 13.06
N PRO A 42 19.57 9.59 11.89
CA PRO A 42 18.41 9.73 11.03
C PRO A 42 17.93 8.33 10.64
N ARG A 43 16.67 8.05 10.97
CA ARG A 43 16.03 6.80 10.60
C ARG A 43 15.60 6.93 9.15
N MET A 44 16.01 5.96 8.34
CA MET A 44 15.58 5.85 6.95
C MET A 44 14.45 4.84 6.88
N LEU A 45 13.25 5.30 6.52
CA LEU A 45 12.12 4.45 6.18
C LEU A 45 12.07 4.32 4.66
N THR A 46 11.99 3.09 4.16
CA THR A 46 11.91 2.82 2.73
C THR A 46 10.54 2.23 2.41
N LEU A 47 9.82 2.88 1.50
CA LEU A 47 8.53 2.46 0.96
C LEU A 47 8.67 2.20 -0.53
N LYS A 48 8.02 1.16 -1.05
CA LYS A 48 7.95 0.90 -2.49
C LYS A 48 6.55 1.20 -3.01
N ILE A 49 6.46 2.01 -4.06
CA ILE A 49 5.23 2.37 -4.76
C ILE A 49 5.32 2.04 -6.25
N ASN A 50 4.19 2.09 -6.94
CA ASN A 50 4.13 1.94 -8.39
C ASN A 50 4.76 3.17 -9.10
N PRO A 51 5.71 2.99 -10.05
CA PRO A 51 6.39 4.09 -10.75
C PRO A 51 5.46 5.11 -11.42
N ASP A 52 4.29 4.68 -11.89
CA ASP A 52 3.31 5.58 -12.53
C ASP A 52 2.78 6.67 -11.58
N LYS A 53 2.85 6.41 -10.26
CA LYS A 53 2.36 7.28 -9.20
C LYS A 53 3.42 8.23 -8.63
N ILE A 54 4.67 8.11 -9.07
CA ILE A 54 5.73 9.07 -8.71
C ILE A 54 5.30 10.49 -9.09
N ARG A 55 4.62 10.67 -10.22
CA ARG A 55 4.12 11.98 -10.68
C ARG A 55 3.09 12.59 -9.73
N ASP A 56 2.23 11.77 -9.13
CA ASP A 56 1.19 12.22 -8.19
C ASP A 56 1.82 12.64 -6.85
N VAL A 57 2.84 11.89 -6.39
CA VAL A 57 3.58 12.18 -5.15
C VAL A 57 4.44 13.46 -5.27
N ILE A 58 5.10 13.64 -6.41
CA ILE A 58 5.87 14.87 -6.69
C ILE A 58 4.91 16.07 -6.89
N GLY A 59 3.76 15.84 -7.54
CA GLY A 59 2.81 16.87 -7.92
C GLY A 59 3.32 17.75 -9.07
N LYS A 60 2.58 18.82 -9.40
CA LYS A 60 2.96 19.76 -10.48
C LYS A 60 4.26 20.49 -10.11
N GLY A 61 5.39 20.06 -10.67
CA GLY A 61 6.69 20.70 -10.48
C GLY A 61 7.31 20.52 -9.08
N GLY A 62 6.91 19.49 -8.34
CA GLY A 62 7.43 19.23 -6.98
C GLY A 62 6.72 19.99 -5.87
N ALA A 63 5.56 20.60 -6.13
CA ALA A 63 4.82 21.35 -5.12
C ALA A 63 4.39 20.46 -3.94
N THR A 64 3.83 19.28 -4.21
CA THR A 64 3.34 18.37 -3.18
C THR A 64 4.47 17.86 -2.29
N ILE A 65 5.58 17.41 -2.89
CA ILE A 65 6.72 16.90 -2.12
C ILE A 65 7.41 18.00 -1.30
N ARG A 66 7.45 19.24 -1.81
CA ARG A 66 7.99 20.39 -1.08
C ARG A 66 7.12 20.76 0.12
N SER A 67 5.81 20.86 -0.05
CA SER A 67 4.88 21.10 1.06
C SER A 67 4.97 20.00 2.11
N LEU A 68 5.06 18.73 1.68
CA LEU A 68 5.20 17.60 2.59
C LEU A 68 6.52 17.65 3.37
N THR A 69 7.64 17.95 2.70
CA THR A 69 8.97 18.12 3.31
C THR A 69 8.97 19.29 4.28
N GLU A 70 8.32 20.41 3.95
CA GLU A 70 8.26 21.62 4.78
C GLU A 70 7.40 21.42 6.03
N GLU A 71 6.25 20.76 5.90
CA GLU A 71 5.36 20.47 7.03
C GLU A 71 5.92 19.41 7.98
N THR A 72 6.51 18.35 7.42
CA THR A 72 7.04 17.23 8.22
C THR A 72 8.49 17.43 8.63
N GLY A 73 9.22 18.36 8.02
CA GLY A 73 10.66 18.55 8.24
C GLY A 73 11.51 17.31 7.89
N THR A 74 10.97 16.41 7.06
CA THR A 74 11.65 15.17 6.64
C THR A 74 12.29 15.33 5.27
N GLN A 75 13.38 14.60 5.01
CA GLN A 75 14.00 14.55 3.69
C GLN A 75 13.47 13.32 2.94
N ILE A 76 12.78 13.55 1.83
CA ILE A 76 12.13 12.49 1.05
C ILE A 76 12.82 12.38 -0.31
N ASP A 77 13.46 11.25 -0.55
CA ASP A 77 14.10 10.91 -1.82
C ASP A 77 13.25 9.88 -2.56
N ILE A 78 12.99 10.11 -3.86
CA ILE A 78 12.15 9.24 -4.68
C ILE A 78 13.02 8.69 -5.82
N GLY A 79 13.19 7.36 -5.85
CA GLY A 79 13.87 6.64 -6.93
C GLY A 79 12.97 6.44 -8.15
N GLU A 80 13.60 6.27 -9.32
CA GLU A 80 12.92 6.00 -10.59
C GLU A 80 12.18 4.65 -10.61
N ASP A 81 12.56 3.74 -9.71
CA ASP A 81 11.98 2.43 -9.49
C ASP A 81 10.75 2.44 -8.57
N GLY A 82 10.33 3.63 -8.11
CA GLY A 82 9.24 3.80 -7.15
C GLY A 82 9.65 3.57 -5.70
N THR A 83 10.95 3.50 -5.41
CA THR A 83 11.44 3.42 -4.04
C THR A 83 11.51 4.81 -3.41
N ILE A 84 10.68 5.07 -2.40
CA ILE A 84 10.67 6.31 -1.62
C ILE A 84 11.45 6.07 -0.33
N THR A 85 12.48 6.88 -0.08
CA THR A 85 13.28 6.87 1.15
C THR A 85 12.99 8.14 1.94
N ILE A 86 12.46 7.98 3.14
CA ILE A 86 12.15 9.07 4.07
C ILE A 86 13.22 9.06 5.15
N SER A 87 13.98 10.14 5.24
CA SER A 87 15.02 10.35 6.25
C SER A 87 14.56 11.42 7.23
N SER A 88 14.54 11.07 8.52
CA SER A 88 14.15 12.00 9.59
C SER A 88 14.93 11.74 10.87
N ALA A 89 15.21 12.80 11.63
CA ALA A 89 15.73 12.70 13.00
C ALA A 89 14.64 12.27 14.00
N ASP A 90 13.38 12.63 13.73
CA ASP A 90 12.23 12.29 14.57
C ASP A 90 11.42 11.14 13.95
N LEU A 91 11.18 10.07 14.71
CA LEU A 91 10.39 8.92 14.26
C LEU A 91 8.94 9.30 13.96
N ASP A 92 8.32 10.12 14.79
CA ASP A 92 6.90 10.49 14.66
C ASP A 92 6.65 11.27 13.36
N LYS A 93 7.56 12.18 13.00
CA LYS A 93 7.49 12.93 11.73
C LYS A 93 7.74 12.03 10.52
N ALA A 94 8.64 11.07 10.66
CA ALA A 94 8.89 10.07 9.62
C ALA A 94 7.64 9.22 9.36
N GLN A 95 6.95 8.80 10.42
CA GLN A 95 5.72 8.03 10.34
C GLN A 95 4.57 8.86 9.78
N GLU A 96 4.46 10.14 10.12
CA GLU A 96 3.43 11.04 9.56
C GLU A 96 3.67 11.27 8.06
N ALA A 97 4.92 11.48 7.64
CA ALA A 97 5.29 11.56 6.22
C ALA A 97 4.95 10.26 5.49
N GLU A 98 5.31 9.11 6.07
CA GLU A 98 4.98 7.79 5.52
C GLU A 98 3.47 7.60 5.37
N ARG A 99 2.69 7.97 6.39
CA ARG A 99 1.24 7.86 6.37
C ARG A 99 0.62 8.73 5.28
N ARG A 100 1.05 9.99 5.14
CA ARG A 100 0.56 10.88 4.08
C ARG A 100 0.93 10.37 2.69
N ILE A 101 2.15 9.85 2.51
CA ILE A 101 2.56 9.24 1.25
C ILE A 101 1.70 8.01 0.95
N LYS A 102 1.45 7.16 1.94
CA LYS A 102 0.51 6.03 1.83
C LYS A 102 -0.91 6.47 1.49
N GLU A 103 -1.42 7.57 2.03
CA GLU A 103 -2.74 8.10 1.69
C GLU A 103 -2.80 8.64 0.25
N LEU A 104 -1.75 9.36 -0.20
CA LEU A 104 -1.64 9.85 -1.58
C LEU A 104 -1.46 8.71 -2.60
N THR A 105 -0.75 7.66 -2.20
CA THR A 105 -0.48 6.47 -3.01
C THR A 105 -1.45 5.34 -2.73
N ALA A 106 -2.48 5.58 -1.90
CA ALA A 106 -3.48 4.58 -1.54
C ALA A 106 -4.17 4.12 -2.82
N GLU A 107 -3.76 2.95 -3.28
CA GLU A 107 -4.41 2.28 -4.37
C GLU A 107 -5.70 1.67 -3.86
N VAL A 108 -6.67 1.71 -4.76
CA VAL A 108 -7.80 0.82 -4.67
C VAL A 108 -7.29 -0.48 -5.27
N GLU A 109 -6.82 -1.40 -4.43
CA GLU A 109 -6.34 -2.70 -4.90
C GLU A 109 -7.50 -3.43 -5.57
N VAL A 110 -7.26 -3.90 -6.80
CA VAL A 110 -8.23 -4.73 -7.52
C VAL A 110 -8.45 -6.00 -6.70
N GLY A 111 -9.70 -6.24 -6.30
CA GLY A 111 -10.10 -7.34 -5.43
C GLY A 111 -10.18 -6.98 -3.95
N GLN A 112 -9.87 -5.75 -3.54
CA GLN A 112 -10.06 -5.30 -2.16
C GLN A 112 -11.48 -4.73 -1.97
N GLU A 113 -12.01 -4.89 -0.76
CA GLU A 113 -13.35 -4.44 -0.39
C GLU A 113 -13.25 -3.06 0.27
N TYR A 114 -14.08 -2.13 -0.18
CA TYR A 114 -14.16 -0.78 0.35
C TYR A 114 -15.58 -0.42 0.74
N GLU A 115 -15.72 0.43 1.74
CA GLU A 115 -17.00 0.92 2.23
C GLU A 115 -17.13 2.41 1.93
N GLY A 116 -18.17 2.79 1.19
CA GLY A 116 -18.30 4.15 0.65
C GLY A 116 -19.75 4.61 0.50
N PRO A 117 -20.02 5.92 0.58
CA PRO A 117 -21.36 6.44 0.31
C PRO A 117 -21.67 6.46 -1.19
N VAL A 118 -22.94 6.19 -1.54
CA VAL A 118 -23.45 6.38 -2.91
C VAL A 118 -23.56 7.89 -3.20
N VAL A 119 -22.78 8.39 -4.15
CA VAL A 119 -22.78 9.80 -4.53
C VAL A 119 -23.96 10.12 -5.44
N ARG A 120 -24.21 9.25 -6.43
CA ARG A 120 -25.27 9.42 -7.44
C ARG A 120 -25.79 8.07 -7.92
N VAL A 121 -27.08 8.01 -8.22
CA VAL A 121 -27.73 6.87 -8.86
C VAL A 121 -28.09 7.25 -10.30
N LEU A 122 -27.86 6.33 -11.24
CA LEU A 122 -28.17 6.43 -12.67
C LEU A 122 -29.03 5.24 -13.09
N ASP A 123 -29.67 5.29 -14.26
CA ASP A 123 -30.58 4.22 -14.71
C ASP A 123 -29.89 2.87 -14.93
N PHE A 124 -28.58 2.88 -15.18
CA PHE A 124 -27.77 1.68 -15.47
C PHE A 124 -26.74 1.34 -14.36
N GLY A 125 -26.70 2.12 -13.28
CA GLY A 125 -25.73 1.90 -12.21
C GLY A 125 -25.74 2.95 -11.10
N ALA A 126 -24.81 2.83 -10.16
CA ALA A 126 -24.60 3.80 -9.09
C ALA A 126 -23.12 4.21 -9.01
N ILE A 127 -22.86 5.45 -8.65
CA ILE A 127 -21.51 5.97 -8.39
C ILE A 127 -21.29 5.92 -6.88
N VAL A 128 -20.27 5.18 -6.45
CA VAL A 128 -19.88 5.03 -5.05
C VAL A 128 -18.51 5.65 -4.85
N GLN A 129 -18.36 6.47 -3.82
CA GLN A 129 -17.07 7.06 -3.46
C GLN A 129 -16.28 6.06 -2.62
N VAL A 130 -15.17 5.55 -3.17
CA VAL A 130 -14.35 4.54 -2.51
C VAL A 130 -13.23 5.17 -1.69
N LEU A 131 -12.60 6.21 -2.25
CA LEU A 131 -11.57 7.01 -1.59
C LEU A 131 -11.79 8.50 -1.92
N PRO A 132 -11.27 9.44 -1.12
CA PRO A 132 -11.35 10.86 -1.43
C PRO A 132 -10.75 11.17 -2.81
N GLY A 133 -11.60 11.58 -3.76
CA GLY A 133 -11.19 11.87 -5.15
C GLY A 133 -11.14 10.66 -6.09
N LYS A 134 -11.53 9.46 -5.65
CA LYS A 134 -11.71 8.27 -6.51
C LYS A 134 -13.13 7.74 -6.41
N ASP A 135 -13.83 7.86 -7.53
CA ASP A 135 -15.20 7.38 -7.70
C ASP A 135 -15.22 6.06 -8.48
N GLY A 136 -16.07 5.12 -8.07
CA GLY A 136 -16.29 3.87 -8.76
C GLY A 136 -17.71 3.74 -9.28
N LEU A 137 -17.84 3.10 -10.44
CA LEU A 137 -19.12 2.78 -11.07
C LEU A 137 -19.51 1.34 -10.74
N LEU A 138 -20.67 1.22 -10.10
CA LEU A 138 -21.34 -0.04 -9.83
C LEU A 138 -22.42 -0.26 -10.89
N HIS A 139 -22.27 -1.28 -11.73
CA HIS A 139 -23.23 -1.59 -12.78
C HIS A 139 -24.45 -2.33 -12.22
N ILE A 140 -25.65 -2.15 -12.80
CA ILE A 140 -26.89 -2.79 -12.33
C ILE A 140 -26.78 -4.31 -12.13
N SER A 141 -26.04 -4.98 -13.01
CA SER A 141 -25.82 -6.44 -12.98
C SER A 141 -24.94 -6.91 -11.80
N GLU A 142 -24.21 -5.99 -11.18
CA GLU A 142 -23.24 -6.27 -10.12
C GLU A 142 -23.75 -5.85 -8.73
N ILE A 143 -25.00 -5.37 -8.62
CA ILE A 143 -25.63 -4.91 -7.36
C ILE A 143 -26.18 -6.09 -6.54
N ALA A 144 -26.91 -7.01 -7.16
CA ALA A 144 -27.56 -8.13 -6.49
C ALA A 144 -27.48 -9.43 -7.30
N ASN A 145 -27.75 -10.55 -6.64
CA ASN A 145 -27.83 -11.86 -7.28
C ASN A 145 -29.08 -12.04 -8.15
N TYR A 146 -30.12 -11.23 -7.91
CA TYR A 146 -31.39 -11.24 -8.62
C TYR A 146 -31.51 -10.08 -9.62
N ARG A 147 -32.44 -10.20 -10.58
CA ARG A 147 -32.69 -9.16 -11.59
C ARG A 147 -33.41 -7.98 -10.96
N ILE A 148 -32.73 -6.83 -10.91
CA ILE A 148 -33.29 -5.56 -10.46
C ILE A 148 -33.90 -4.83 -11.67
N ASN A 149 -35.15 -4.41 -11.57
CA ASN A 149 -35.81 -3.59 -12.61
C ASN A 149 -35.55 -2.08 -12.39
N ASN A 150 -35.48 -1.64 -11.14
CA ASN A 150 -35.19 -0.24 -10.76
C ASN A 150 -34.14 -0.20 -9.66
N ILE A 151 -33.06 0.56 -9.88
CA ILE A 151 -31.97 0.71 -8.89
C ILE A 151 -32.42 1.54 -7.68
N ASN A 152 -33.34 2.49 -7.88
CA ASN A 152 -33.83 3.38 -6.80
C ASN A 152 -34.55 2.63 -5.68
N ASP A 153 -35.02 1.40 -5.92
CA ASP A 153 -35.67 0.57 -4.91
C ASP A 153 -34.64 -0.12 -3.98
N VAL A 154 -33.37 -0.11 -4.38
CA VAL A 154 -32.30 -0.93 -3.81
C VAL A 154 -31.15 -0.07 -3.25
N LEU A 155 -30.85 1.06 -3.90
CA LEU A 155 -29.79 1.99 -3.50
C LEU A 155 -30.32 3.41 -3.38
N ALA A 156 -30.03 4.06 -2.26
CA ALA A 156 -30.31 5.47 -2.04
C ALA A 156 -29.04 6.32 -2.09
N VAL A 157 -29.16 7.58 -2.53
CA VAL A 157 -28.07 8.55 -2.47
C VAL A 157 -27.69 8.79 -1.00
N GLY A 158 -26.40 8.73 -0.70
CA GLY A 158 -25.84 8.87 0.65
C GLY A 158 -25.82 7.58 1.47
N GLN A 159 -26.33 6.46 0.94
CA GLN A 159 -26.27 5.17 1.62
C GLN A 159 -24.83 4.66 1.65
N GLN A 160 -24.37 4.25 2.83
CA GLN A 160 -23.08 3.59 2.99
C GLN A 160 -23.17 2.15 2.50
N VAL A 161 -22.32 1.77 1.56
CA VAL A 161 -22.34 0.45 0.96
C VAL A 161 -20.94 -0.11 0.83
N ARG A 162 -20.80 -1.42 1.01
CA ARG A 162 -19.56 -2.15 0.74
C ARG A 162 -19.53 -2.61 -0.70
N VAL A 163 -18.39 -2.45 -1.34
CA VAL A 163 -18.17 -2.75 -2.75
C VAL A 163 -16.78 -3.34 -2.93
N LYS A 164 -16.64 -4.31 -3.81
CA LYS A 164 -15.36 -4.87 -4.21
C LYS A 164 -14.96 -4.34 -5.57
N VAL A 165 -13.68 -4.04 -5.75
CA VAL A 165 -13.18 -3.51 -7.00
C VAL A 165 -12.84 -4.66 -7.93
N ILE A 166 -13.47 -4.73 -9.09
CA ILE A 166 -13.24 -5.79 -10.09
C ILE A 166 -12.15 -5.38 -11.07
N GLU A 167 -12.21 -4.14 -11.55
CA GLU A 167 -11.29 -3.62 -12.57
C GLU A 167 -11.02 -2.16 -12.28
N ALA A 168 -9.78 -1.73 -12.51
CA ALA A 168 -9.39 -0.33 -12.51
C ALA A 168 -9.02 0.08 -13.95
N ASP A 169 -9.70 1.09 -14.50
CA ASP A 169 -9.37 1.70 -15.78
C ASP A 169 -8.25 2.74 -15.58
N ASP A 170 -7.31 2.89 -16.52
CA ASP A 170 -6.16 3.82 -16.44
C ASP A 170 -6.57 5.29 -16.29
N LYS A 171 -7.84 5.60 -16.59
CA LYS A 171 -8.46 6.92 -16.41
C LYS A 171 -8.95 7.19 -14.99
N GLY A 172 -8.67 6.30 -14.03
CA GLY A 172 -9.07 6.45 -12.62
C GLY A 172 -10.54 6.12 -12.33
N ARG A 173 -11.23 5.47 -13.28
CA ARG A 173 -12.61 4.97 -13.09
C ARG A 173 -12.54 3.53 -12.64
N LEU A 174 -13.13 3.24 -11.48
CA LEU A 174 -13.12 1.90 -10.88
C LEU A 174 -14.43 1.19 -11.23
N ARG A 175 -14.35 -0.07 -11.65
CA ARG A 175 -15.53 -0.94 -11.76
C ARG A 175 -15.72 -1.68 -10.45
N LEU A 176 -16.90 -1.48 -9.88
CA LEU A 176 -17.26 -2.02 -8.58
C LEU A 176 -18.29 -3.15 -8.74
N SER A 177 -18.26 -4.08 -7.80
CA SER A 177 -19.28 -5.11 -7.64
C SER A 177 -19.61 -5.35 -6.18
N MET A 178 -20.92 -5.40 -5.91
CA MET A 178 -21.47 -5.85 -4.64
C MET A 178 -21.74 -7.36 -4.65
N LYS A 179 -21.97 -7.95 -5.83
CA LYS A 179 -22.20 -9.39 -5.97
C LYS A 179 -21.03 -10.21 -5.47
N ALA A 180 -19.80 -9.74 -5.70
CA ALA A 180 -18.58 -10.44 -5.31
C ALA A 180 -18.38 -10.58 -3.78
N ILE A 181 -19.17 -9.89 -2.96
CA ILE A 181 -19.13 -9.92 -1.49
C ILE A 181 -20.44 -10.41 -0.86
N GLY A 182 -21.30 -11.06 -1.65
CA GLY A 182 -22.58 -11.60 -1.18
C GLY A 182 -23.82 -10.78 -1.59
N GLY A 183 -23.65 -9.74 -2.40
CA GLY A 183 -24.74 -8.88 -2.88
C GLY A 183 -25.31 -7.97 -1.79
N ILE A 184 -26.30 -7.15 -2.15
CA ILE A 184 -26.97 -6.28 -1.18
C ILE A 184 -27.68 -7.04 -0.04
N GLU A 185 -27.94 -8.33 -0.25
CA GLU A 185 -28.58 -9.26 0.70
C GLU A 185 -27.73 -9.47 1.96
N ALA A 186 -26.40 -9.39 1.84
CA ALA A 186 -25.47 -9.50 2.96
C ALA A 186 -25.31 -8.18 3.74
N GLN A 187 -25.78 -7.06 3.18
CA GLN A 187 -25.61 -5.70 3.73
C GLN A 187 -26.92 -5.09 4.25
N GLY A 188 -27.96 -5.92 4.44
CA GLY A 188 -29.26 -5.49 4.99
C GLY A 188 -30.27 -4.99 3.95
N GLY A 189 -30.02 -5.19 2.66
CA GLY A 189 -31.01 -4.96 1.60
C GLY A 189 -32.09 -6.05 1.54
N PRO A 190 -33.17 -5.83 0.77
CA PRO A 190 -34.22 -6.82 0.60
C PRO A 190 -33.63 -8.14 0.07
N GLN A 191 -33.83 -9.22 0.83
CA GLN A 191 -33.43 -10.57 0.43
C GLN A 191 -34.25 -10.98 -0.80
N GLY A 192 -33.58 -11.36 -1.89
CA GLY A 192 -34.22 -12.06 -2.98
C GLY A 192 -34.87 -13.36 -2.50
N PRO A 193 -35.78 -13.94 -3.30
CA PRO A 193 -36.45 -15.18 -2.91
C PRO A 193 -35.41 -16.25 -2.59
N LYS A 194 -35.47 -16.77 -1.35
CA LYS A 194 -34.66 -17.90 -0.92
C LYS A 194 -34.99 -19.07 -1.83
N ASP A 195 -34.08 -19.46 -2.72
CA ASP A 195 -34.12 -20.76 -3.36
C ASP A 195 -33.92 -21.82 -2.27
N THR A 196 -35.02 -22.23 -1.64
CA THR A 196 -35.14 -23.53 -0.97
C THR A 196 -34.91 -24.60 -2.03
N LYS A 197 -33.65 -25.01 -2.21
CA LYS A 197 -33.37 -26.36 -2.67
C LYS A 197 -33.69 -27.29 -1.51
N GLU A 198 -34.96 -27.65 -1.39
CA GLU A 198 -35.37 -28.90 -0.74
C GLU A 198 -34.72 -30.04 -1.52
N ASN A 199 -33.95 -30.86 -0.80
CA ASN A 199 -33.51 -32.17 -1.27
C ASN A 199 -34.73 -33.10 -1.28
N GLU A 200 -35.03 -33.67 -2.45
CA GLU A 200 -35.67 -34.98 -2.61
C GLU A 200 -34.83 -35.83 -3.56
#